data_AF-A0A1V5VT19-F1
#
_entry.id   AF-A0A1V5VT19-F1
#
_cell.length_a   1.000
_cell.length_b   1.000
_cell.length_c   1.000
_cell.angle_alpha   90.00
_cell.angle_beta   90.00
_cell.angle_gamma   90.00
#
_symmetry.space_group_name_H-M   'P 1'
#
loop_
_entity.id
_entity.type
_entity.pdbx_description
1 polymer ?
#
loop_
_entity_poly.entity_id
_entity_poly.type
_entity_poly.pdbx_seq_one_letter_code
_entity_poly.pdbx_strand_id
1 'polypeptide(L)'
;MGKSQLRYGKRLIQAWLPEDLLNRCCTVSTKGFTETITEALNQYAERNKSELELLESQYESAILEATRLKAKIDELTKINLKETKIQIDKGIKNTNKHVERQLSEKERNQIWEGKIKPLLKKKISESGIDSVLSDERLLNNFSNGLGISTGELEEKISTEWGVV
;
A
#
# COMPACT_ATOMS: atom_id res chain seq x y z
N MET A 1 -37.76 53.41 23.44
CA MET A 1 -36.98 54.10 22.39
C MET A 1 -37.26 53.43 21.06
N GLY A 2 -37.83 54.18 20.11
CA GLY A 2 -38.43 53.63 18.89
C GLY A 2 -37.42 52.94 17.99
N LYS A 3 -37.73 51.70 17.59
CA LYS A 3 -36.99 50.97 16.57
C LYS A 3 -37.19 51.67 15.22
N SER A 4 -36.25 52.51 14.82
CA SER A 4 -36.23 53.08 13.47
C SER A 4 -35.95 51.96 12.47
N GLN A 5 -37.00 51.47 11.81
CA GLN A 5 -36.88 50.58 10.66
C GLN A 5 -36.33 51.38 9.47
N LEU A 6 -35.05 51.17 9.15
CA LEU A 6 -34.43 51.70 7.93
C LEU A 6 -35.05 51.00 6.72
N ARG A 7 -35.88 51.71 5.94
CA ARG A 7 -36.34 51.26 4.62
C ARG A 7 -35.35 51.76 3.55
N TYR A 8 -34.83 50.84 2.76
CA TYR A 8 -33.86 51.11 1.70
C TYR A 8 -34.46 51.98 0.58
N GLY A 9 -33.79 53.10 0.29
CA GLY A 9 -34.05 54.02 -0.81
C GLY A 9 -33.26 55.31 -0.56
N LYS A 10 -32.59 55.86 -1.57
CA LYS A 10 -31.70 57.04 -1.54
C LYS A 10 -32.27 58.21 -0.71
N ARG A 11 -32.11 58.16 0.62
CA ARG A 11 -32.52 59.21 1.55
C ARG A 11 -31.27 59.72 2.22
N LEU A 12 -31.11 61.05 2.23
CA LEU A 12 -30.13 61.73 3.05
C LEU A 12 -30.36 61.32 4.50
N ILE A 13 -29.39 60.61 5.08
CA ILE A 13 -29.35 60.29 6.51
C ILE A 13 -28.52 61.40 7.15
N GLN A 14 -29.15 62.20 8.00
CA GLN A 14 -28.48 63.20 8.81
C GLN A 14 -28.30 62.64 10.22
N ALA A 15 -27.09 62.77 10.74
CA ALA A 15 -26.75 62.39 12.11
C ALA A 15 -25.92 63.51 12.74
N TRP A 16 -26.15 63.75 14.03
CA TRP A 16 -25.35 64.69 14.81
C TRP A 16 -24.12 63.96 15.34
N LEU A 17 -22.95 64.45 14.97
CA LEU A 17 -21.66 63.91 15.38
C LEU A 17 -20.89 65.02 16.12
N PRO A 18 -20.22 64.72 17.25
CA PRO A 18 -19.34 65.68 17.89
C PRO A 18 -18.22 66.10 16.94
N GLU A 19 -18.10 67.40 16.71
CA GLU A 19 -17.15 67.96 15.75
C GLU A 19 -15.69 67.59 16.10
N ASP A 20 -15.33 67.67 17.38
CA ASP A 20 -14.00 67.29 17.87
C ASP A 20 -13.66 65.82 17.62
N LEU A 21 -14.67 64.94 17.64
CA LEU A 21 -14.47 63.52 17.36
C LEU A 21 -14.24 63.31 15.86
N LEU A 22 -15.08 63.93 15.03
CA LEU A 22 -14.99 63.84 13.58
C LEU A 22 -13.66 64.41 13.05
N ASN A 23 -13.22 65.56 13.57
CA ASN A 23 -11.96 66.19 13.19
C ASN A 23 -10.74 65.33 13.57
N ARG A 24 -10.75 64.74 14.78
CA ARG A 24 -9.69 63.79 15.19
C ARG A 24 -9.67 62.57 14.29
N CYS A 25 -10.83 61.98 13.99
CA CYS A 25 -10.92 60.83 13.09
C CYS A 25 -10.39 61.14 11.69
N CYS A 26 -10.73 62.30 11.12
CA CYS A 26 -10.22 62.73 9.81
C CYS A 26 -8.73 63.05 9.82
N THR A 27 -8.20 63.56 10.93
CA THR A 27 -6.76 63.79 11.09
C THR A 27 -6.01 62.45 11.11
N VAL A 28 -6.57 61.43 11.78
CA VAL A 28 -6.00 60.08 11.83
C VAL A 28 -6.12 59.35 10.49
N SER A 29 -7.28 59.43 9.83
CA SER A 29 -7.50 58.75 8.55
C SER A 29 -6.83 59.45 7.38
N THR A 30 -6.52 60.75 7.52
CA THR A 30 -6.08 61.67 6.45
C THR A 30 -7.08 61.80 5.29
N LYS A 31 -8.33 61.39 5.51
CA LYS A 31 -9.41 61.35 4.51
C LYS A 31 -10.51 62.36 4.83
N GLY A 32 -11.37 62.63 3.84
CA GLY A 32 -12.56 63.46 4.03
C GLY A 32 -13.57 62.83 5.01
N PHE A 33 -14.53 63.62 5.50
CA PHE A 33 -15.53 63.17 6.47
C PHE A 33 -16.31 61.94 6.00
N THR A 34 -16.84 61.99 4.78
CA THR A 34 -17.64 60.90 4.19
C THR A 34 -16.85 59.60 4.06
N GLU A 35 -15.60 59.70 3.61
CA GLU A 35 -14.72 58.55 3.41
C GLU A 35 -14.34 57.91 4.74
N THR A 36 -14.01 58.74 5.73
CA THR A 36 -13.66 58.30 7.09
C THR A 36 -14.83 57.57 7.75
N ILE A 37 -16.05 58.10 7.61
CA ILE A 37 -17.26 57.47 8.15
C ILE A 37 -17.56 56.16 7.40
N THR A 38 -17.46 56.15 6.08
CA THR A 38 -17.73 54.95 5.26
C THR A 38 -16.75 53.84 5.60
N GLU A 39 -15.47 54.15 5.72
CA GLU A 39 -14.44 53.20 6.11
C GLU A 39 -14.65 52.67 7.53
N ALA A 40 -14.99 53.52 8.49
CA ALA A 40 -15.30 53.10 9.84
C ALA A 40 -16.51 52.15 9.89
N LEU A 41 -17.55 52.42 9.10
CA LEU A 41 -18.73 51.56 9.00
C LEU A 41 -18.43 50.22 8.33
N ASN A 42 -17.61 50.21 7.27
CA ASN A 42 -17.16 48.98 6.64
C ASN A 42 -16.32 48.14 7.62
N GLN A 43 -15.36 48.76 8.31
CA GLN A 43 -14.56 48.07 9.33
C GLN A 43 -15.45 47.55 10.47
N TYR A 44 -16.45 48.31 10.90
CA TYR A 44 -17.39 47.86 11.92
C TYR A 44 -18.21 46.66 11.43
N ALA A 45 -18.71 46.68 10.19
CA ALA A 45 -19.46 45.57 9.60
C ALA A 45 -18.59 44.32 9.40
N GLU A 46 -17.34 44.49 8.96
CA GLU A 46 -16.39 43.38 8.76
C GLU A 46 -15.89 42.79 10.08
N ARG A 47 -15.75 43.61 11.13
CA ARG A 47 -15.22 43.19 12.43
C ARG A 47 -16.32 42.68 13.37
N ASN A 48 -17.52 43.23 13.33
CA ASN A 48 -18.69 42.70 14.06
C ASN A 48 -19.41 41.65 13.24
N LYS A 49 -18.68 40.62 12.83
CA LYS A 49 -19.31 39.34 12.51
C LYS A 49 -19.99 38.83 13.77
N SER A 50 -21.20 38.30 13.65
CA SER A 50 -21.87 37.71 14.81
C SER A 50 -21.01 36.56 15.36
N GLU A 51 -21.08 36.30 16.67
CA GLU A 51 -20.37 35.15 17.28
C GLU A 51 -20.67 33.85 16.54
N LEU A 52 -21.88 33.74 15.97
CA LEU A 52 -22.32 32.67 15.08
C LEU A 52 -21.50 32.60 13.79
N GLU A 53 -21.33 33.70 13.06
CA GLU A 53 -20.53 33.73 11.82
C GLU A 53 -19.05 33.43 12.05
N LEU A 54 -18.51 33.84 13.20
CA LEU A 54 -17.13 33.52 13.59
C LEU A 54 -16.98 32.01 13.86
N LEU A 55 -17.92 31.42 14.60
CA LEU A 55 -17.94 29.99 14.90
C LEU A 55 -18.18 29.15 13.66
N GLU A 56 -19.06 29.58 12.74
CA GLU A 56 -19.28 28.93 11.44
C GLU A 56 -18.00 28.89 10.62
N SER A 57 -17.28 30.02 10.52
CA SER A 57 -16.00 30.08 9.78
C SER A 57 -14.93 29.18 10.40
N GLN A 58 -14.85 29.11 11.74
CA GLN A 58 -13.94 28.20 12.43
C GLN A 58 -14.31 26.73 12.19
N TYR A 59 -15.59 26.41 12.21
CA TYR A 59 -16.10 25.07 11.94
C TYR A 59 -15.82 24.62 10.50
N GLU A 60 -16.06 25.49 9.51
CA GLU A 60 -15.75 25.21 8.11
C GLU A 60 -14.24 24.98 7.89
N SER A 61 -13.39 25.79 8.52
CA SER A 61 -11.93 25.60 8.49
C SER A 61 -11.53 24.24 9.08
N ALA A 62 -12.10 23.87 10.23
CA ALA A 62 -11.83 22.59 10.88
C ALA A 62 -12.28 21.38 10.03
N ILE A 63 -13.43 21.47 9.37
CA ILE A 63 -13.87 20.43 8.41
C ILE A 63 -12.85 20.27 7.29
N LEU A 64 -12.40 21.38 6.71
CA LEU A 64 -11.48 21.34 5.58
C LEU A 64 -10.13 20.70 5.96
N GLU A 65 -9.61 21.03 7.14
CA GLU A 65 -8.41 20.38 7.70
C GLU A 65 -8.63 18.89 8.00
N ALA A 66 -9.76 18.53 8.61
CA ALA A 66 -10.10 17.13 8.87
C ALA A 66 -10.19 16.32 7.56
N THR A 67 -10.70 16.94 6.50
CA THR A 67 -10.81 16.30 5.18
C THR A 67 -9.43 16.08 4.55
N ARG A 68 -8.51 17.05 4.68
CA ARG A 68 -7.11 16.91 4.24
C ARG A 68 -6.38 15.81 5.01
N LEU A 69 -6.56 15.76 6.34
CA LEU A 69 -5.96 14.72 7.18
C LEU A 69 -6.48 13.33 6.80
N LYS A 70 -7.79 13.19 6.55
CA LYS A 70 -8.39 11.93 6.09
C LYS A 70 -7.80 11.48 4.75
N ALA A 71 -7.67 12.37 3.78
CA ALA A 71 -7.03 12.06 2.50
C ALA A 71 -5.59 11.54 2.68
N LYS A 72 -4.82 12.18 3.58
CA LYS A 72 -3.44 11.75 3.89
C LYS A 72 -3.38 10.39 4.57
N ILE A 73 -4.34 10.08 5.46
CA ILE A 73 -4.48 8.75 6.07
C ILE A 73 -4.78 7.71 5.00
N ASP A 74 -5.70 7.99 4.07
CA ASP A 74 -6.04 7.06 3.00
C ASP A 74 -4.85 6.79 2.06
N GLU A 75 -4.05 7.81 1.75
CA GLU A 75 -2.81 7.66 0.98
C GLU A 75 -1.78 6.77 1.70
N LEU A 76 -1.50 7.07 2.98
CA LEU A 76 -0.56 6.28 3.78
C LEU A 76 -1.04 4.84 3.95
N THR A 77 -2.35 4.63 4.12
CA THR A 77 -2.95 3.30 4.21
C THR A 77 -2.75 2.53 2.90
N LYS A 78 -2.94 3.18 1.74
CA LYS A 78 -2.66 2.55 0.43
C LYS A 78 -1.18 2.20 0.26
N ILE A 79 -0.27 3.07 0.70
CA ILE A 79 1.18 2.81 0.65
C ILE A 79 1.52 1.60 1.52
N ASN A 80 1.08 1.61 2.78
CA ASN A 80 1.29 0.51 3.71
C ASN A 80 0.75 -0.80 3.14
N LEU A 81 -0.49 -0.84 2.61
CA LEU A 81 -1.05 -2.05 2.01
C LEU A 81 -0.21 -2.58 0.82
N LYS A 82 0.36 -1.68 0.00
CA LYS A 82 1.28 -2.07 -1.09
C LYS A 82 2.58 -2.63 -0.54
N GLU A 83 3.17 -2.01 0.47
CA GLU A 83 4.40 -2.48 1.11
C GLU A 83 4.20 -3.83 1.79
N THR A 84 3.09 -4.01 2.53
CA THR A 84 2.74 -5.29 3.15
C THR A 84 2.58 -6.38 2.10
N LYS A 85 1.95 -6.09 0.95
CA LYS A 85 1.85 -7.03 -0.18
C LYS A 85 3.22 -7.42 -0.72
N ILE A 86 4.14 -6.47 -0.91
CA ILE A 86 5.51 -6.74 -1.36
C ILE A 86 6.26 -7.62 -0.36
N GLN A 87 6.10 -7.39 0.94
CA GLN A 87 6.72 -8.21 1.98
C GLN A 87 6.17 -9.65 1.98
N ILE A 88 4.85 -9.81 1.84
CA ILE A 88 4.19 -11.12 1.71
C ILE A 88 4.71 -11.86 0.47
N ASP A 89 4.76 -11.19 -0.69
CA ASP A 89 5.26 -11.78 -1.94
C ASP A 89 6.74 -12.20 -1.83
N LYS A 90 7.57 -11.42 -1.14
CA LYS A 90 8.96 -11.79 -0.84
C LYS A 90 9.06 -12.98 0.12
N GLY A 91 8.20 -13.04 1.13
CA GLY A 91 8.11 -14.16 2.07
C GLY A 91 7.74 -15.48 1.36
N ILE A 92 6.72 -15.43 0.50
CA ILE A 92 6.26 -16.59 -0.30
C ILE A 92 7.34 -17.06 -1.28
N LYS A 93 8.05 -16.13 -1.94
CA LYS A 93 9.17 -16.48 -2.82
C LYS A 93 10.33 -17.15 -2.07
N ASN A 94 10.61 -16.75 -0.83
CA ASN A 94 11.67 -17.35 -0.03
C ASN A 94 11.31 -18.73 0.52
N THR A 95 10.02 -19.01 0.78
CA THR A 95 9.57 -20.37 1.17
C THR A 95 9.49 -21.34 0.00
N ASN A 96 9.38 -20.84 -1.24
CA ASN A 96 9.39 -21.66 -2.47
C ASN A 96 10.81 -21.87 -3.06
N LYS A 97 11.88 -21.60 -2.29
CA LYS A 97 13.16 -22.23 -2.61
C LYS A 97 12.98 -23.72 -2.40
N HIS A 98 12.76 -24.44 -3.50
CA HIS A 98 12.85 -25.88 -3.56
C HIS A 98 14.27 -26.24 -3.09
N VAL A 99 14.43 -26.48 -1.79
CA VAL A 99 15.62 -27.13 -1.26
C VAL A 99 15.51 -28.54 -1.84
N GLU A 100 16.22 -28.79 -2.93
CA GLU A 100 16.50 -30.16 -3.35
C GLU A 100 17.10 -30.86 -2.14
N ARG A 101 16.28 -31.68 -1.48
CA ARG A 101 16.70 -32.48 -0.35
C ARG A 101 17.67 -33.49 -0.92
N GLN A 102 18.96 -33.16 -0.88
CA GLN A 102 20.01 -34.09 -1.26
C GLN A 102 19.91 -35.27 -0.30
N LEU A 103 19.51 -36.43 -0.83
CA LEU A 103 19.43 -37.66 -0.07
C LEU A 103 20.82 -37.97 0.48
N SER A 104 20.91 -38.27 1.77
CA SER A 104 22.14 -38.79 2.34
C SER A 104 22.48 -40.14 1.70
N GLU A 105 23.76 -40.52 1.70
CA GLU A 105 24.22 -41.78 1.12
C GLU A 105 23.49 -43.01 1.73
N LYS A 106 23.14 -42.93 3.03
CA LYS A 106 22.35 -43.97 3.71
C LYS A 106 20.92 -44.05 3.17
N GLU A 107 20.25 -42.92 2.94
CA GLU A 107 18.90 -42.88 2.39
C GLU A 107 18.88 -43.36 0.93
N ARG A 108 19.88 -42.97 0.12
CA ARG A 108 20.05 -43.46 -1.25
C ARG A 108 20.20 -44.98 -1.30
N ASN A 109 21.03 -45.54 -0.42
CA ASN A 109 21.24 -46.99 -0.35
C ASN A 109 19.98 -47.74 0.10
N GLN A 110 19.20 -47.19 1.03
CA GLN A 110 17.91 -47.77 1.43
C GLN A 110 16.89 -47.78 0.29
N ILE A 111 16.80 -46.69 -0.49
CA ILE A 111 15.92 -46.60 -1.65
C ILE A 111 16.37 -47.57 -2.75
N TRP A 112 17.68 -47.66 -2.97
CA TRP A 112 18.28 -48.60 -3.92
C TRP A 112 17.93 -50.04 -3.56
N GLU A 113 18.33 -50.51 -2.38
CA GLU A 113 18.15 -51.91 -1.97
C GLU A 113 16.68 -52.28 -1.73
N GLY A 114 15.89 -51.36 -1.16
CA GLY A 114 14.52 -51.65 -0.73
C GLY A 114 13.45 -51.49 -1.80
N LYS A 115 13.66 -50.61 -2.79
CA LYS A 115 12.63 -50.27 -3.78
C LYS A 115 13.09 -50.48 -5.22
N ILE A 116 14.24 -49.95 -5.59
CA ILE A 116 14.63 -49.88 -7.00
C ILE A 116 15.23 -51.21 -7.47
N LYS A 117 16.18 -51.77 -6.72
CA LYS A 117 16.87 -53.02 -7.06
C LYS A 117 15.92 -54.23 -7.21
N PRO A 118 14.92 -54.46 -6.34
CA PRO A 118 13.97 -55.57 -6.54
C PRO A 118 13.12 -55.41 -7.81
N LEU A 119 12.69 -54.18 -8.13
CA LEU A 119 11.91 -53.88 -9.32
C LEU A 119 12.72 -54.06 -10.60
N LEU A 120 13.97 -53.57 -10.60
CA LEU A 120 14.90 -53.77 -11.70
C LEU A 120 15.22 -55.24 -11.88
N LYS A 121 15.52 -55.99 -10.81
CA LYS A 121 15.79 -57.42 -10.88
C LYS A 121 14.62 -58.20 -11.50
N LYS A 122 13.38 -57.87 -11.12
CA LYS A 122 12.18 -58.47 -11.69
C LYS A 122 12.06 -58.14 -13.19
N LYS A 123 12.21 -56.86 -13.56
CA LYS A 123 12.08 -56.44 -14.96
C LYS A 123 13.19 -57.02 -15.84
N ILE A 124 14.42 -57.07 -15.35
CA ILE A 124 15.56 -57.73 -16.02
C ILE A 124 15.27 -59.21 -16.25
N SER A 125 14.70 -59.91 -15.27
CA SER A 125 14.34 -61.32 -15.44
C SER A 125 13.21 -61.56 -16.45
N GLU A 126 12.33 -60.57 -16.65
CA GLU A 126 11.17 -60.67 -17.55
C GLU A 126 11.49 -60.23 -18.99
N SER A 127 12.30 -59.18 -19.17
CA SER A 127 12.53 -58.54 -20.47
C SER A 127 14.00 -58.42 -20.88
N GLY A 128 14.95 -58.88 -20.06
CA GLY A 128 16.38 -58.72 -20.28
C GLY A 128 16.91 -57.34 -19.89
N ILE A 129 18.24 -57.24 -19.74
CA ILE A 129 18.92 -56.01 -19.28
C ILE A 129 18.84 -54.91 -20.33
N ASP A 130 19.02 -55.23 -21.61
CA ASP A 130 18.99 -54.24 -22.71
C ASP A 130 17.63 -53.52 -22.81
N SER A 131 16.54 -54.23 -22.52
CA SER A 131 15.20 -53.63 -22.48
C SER A 131 15.00 -52.68 -21.31
N VAL A 132 15.77 -52.83 -20.23
CA VAL A 132 15.71 -51.94 -19.06
C VAL A 132 16.58 -50.71 -19.28
N LEU A 133 17.77 -50.88 -19.89
CA LEU A 133 18.67 -49.79 -20.23
C LEU A 133 18.14 -48.90 -21.37
N SER A 134 17.30 -49.45 -22.26
CA SER A 134 16.64 -48.66 -23.31
C SER A 134 15.33 -47.97 -22.87
N ASP A 135 14.83 -48.25 -21.66
CA ASP A 135 13.61 -47.62 -21.13
C ASP A 135 13.93 -46.30 -20.41
N GLU A 136 14.09 -45.23 -21.21
CA GLU A 136 14.39 -43.88 -20.72
C GLU A 136 13.39 -43.39 -19.66
N ARG A 137 12.12 -43.76 -19.77
CA ARG A 137 11.09 -43.31 -18.82
C ARG A 137 11.30 -43.96 -17.46
N LEU A 138 11.61 -45.25 -17.45
CA LEU A 138 11.94 -45.98 -16.23
C LEU A 138 13.21 -45.44 -15.59
N LEU A 139 14.27 -45.24 -16.37
CA LEU A 139 15.54 -44.73 -15.89
C LEU A 139 15.40 -43.33 -15.30
N ASN A 140 14.68 -42.43 -15.97
CA ASN A 140 14.39 -41.10 -15.46
C ASN A 140 13.62 -41.12 -14.13
N ASN A 141 12.67 -42.04 -13.96
CA ASN A 141 11.91 -42.13 -12.71
C ASN A 141 12.78 -42.62 -11.55
N PHE A 142 13.64 -43.60 -11.78
CA PHE A 142 14.52 -44.13 -10.76
C PHE A 142 15.70 -43.22 -10.45
N SER A 143 16.26 -42.54 -11.45
CA SER A 143 17.36 -41.57 -11.28
C SER A 143 16.88 -40.37 -10.46
N ASN A 144 15.69 -39.86 -10.76
CA ASN A 144 15.01 -38.83 -9.95
C ASN A 144 14.74 -39.30 -8.52
N GLY A 145 14.33 -40.57 -8.33
CA GLY A 145 14.10 -41.16 -7.02
C GLY A 145 15.36 -41.30 -6.15
N LEU A 146 16.54 -41.38 -6.77
CA LEU A 146 17.84 -41.45 -6.11
C LEU A 146 18.56 -40.10 -6.06
N GLY A 147 18.07 -39.10 -6.79
CA GLY A 147 18.75 -37.82 -6.99
C GLY A 147 20.13 -38.00 -7.62
N ILE A 148 20.23 -38.88 -8.62
CA ILE A 148 21.43 -39.14 -9.43
C ILE A 148 21.08 -38.92 -10.92
N SER A 149 22.08 -38.79 -11.77
CA SER A 149 21.85 -38.73 -13.22
C SER A 149 21.40 -40.08 -13.78
N THR A 150 20.75 -40.10 -14.94
CA THR A 150 20.40 -41.35 -15.63
C THR A 150 21.63 -42.15 -16.02
N GLY A 151 22.71 -41.50 -16.44
CA GLY A 151 23.98 -42.18 -16.76
C GLY A 151 24.63 -42.87 -15.55
N GLU A 152 24.62 -42.21 -14.38
CA GLU A 152 25.09 -42.83 -13.13
C GLU A 152 24.24 -44.05 -12.72
N LEU A 153 22.93 -44.01 -13.01
CA LEU A 153 22.04 -45.14 -12.77
C LEU A 153 22.32 -46.30 -13.73
N GLU A 154 22.52 -46.02 -15.02
CA GLU A 154 22.87 -47.01 -16.04
C GLU A 154 24.19 -47.72 -15.69
N GLU A 155 25.22 -46.96 -15.33
CA GLU A 155 26.52 -47.51 -14.92
C GLU A 155 26.38 -48.42 -13.69
N LYS A 156 25.57 -48.01 -12.71
CA LYS A 156 25.30 -48.81 -11.51
C LYS A 156 24.58 -50.12 -11.84
N ILE A 157 23.62 -50.09 -12.76
CA ILE A 157 22.91 -51.30 -13.23
C ILE A 157 23.87 -52.23 -13.97
N SER A 158 24.66 -51.70 -14.91
CA SER A 158 25.62 -52.50 -15.68
C SER A 158 26.68 -53.15 -14.79
N THR A 159 27.13 -52.45 -13.74
CA THR A 159 28.11 -52.96 -12.77
C THR A 159 27.53 -54.05 -11.86
N GLU A 160 26.29 -53.89 -11.36
CA GLU A 160 25.69 -54.87 -10.44
C GLU A 160 25.20 -56.15 -11.13
N TRP A 161 24.74 -56.07 -12.39
CA TRP A 161 24.20 -57.22 -13.13
C TRP A 161 25.12 -57.72 -14.25
N GLY A 162 26.35 -57.19 -14.33
CA GLY A 162 27.45 -57.81 -15.07
C GLY A 162 27.37 -57.67 -16.59
N VAL A 163 27.05 -56.48 -17.10
CA VAL A 163 27.22 -56.17 -18.53
C VAL A 163 28.61 -55.56 -18.74
N VAL A 164 29.56 -56.42 -19.13
CA VAL A 164 30.79 -56.02 -19.85
C VAL A 164 30.64 -56.48 -21.29
#